data_AF-A0A6L7VTF6-F1
#
_entry.id   AF-A0A6L7VTF6-F1
#
_cell.length_a   1.000
_cell.length_b   1.000
_cell.length_c   1.000
_cell.angle_alpha   90.00
_cell.angle_beta   90.00
_cell.angle_gamma   90.00
#
_symmetry.space_group_name_H-M   'P 1'
#
loop_
_entity.id
_entity.type
_entity.pdbx_description
1 polymer ?
#
loop_
_entity_poly.entity_id
_entity_poly.type
_entity_poly.pdbx_seq_one_letter_code
_entity_poly.pdbx_strand_id
1 'polypeptide(L)'
;MATTAPALAGVQTGTTELRKRLLFVLFALLVYRIGTHIPVPGIDPIALQRLFDTQQGGILDLFNMFSGGALERMSILALGVMPYITSSIIMNLLTMMYPRLNQLRKEGESGRRKITKLTRYGTLIIAIVQGVALTSTLIAQQLPFEGSSTMGFFFIALVTLVTGALFMMWLGEKITEHGVGNGISLLIFAGIVSGFPAAIAGAFELARDGDLHLSV
;
A
#
# COMPACT_ATOMS: atom_id res chain seq x y z
N MET A 1 0.76 -22.74 -59.95
CA MET A 1 1.90 -22.56 -59.03
C MET A 1 1.44 -21.71 -57.85
N ALA A 2 1.83 -22.12 -56.65
CA ALA A 2 1.10 -21.91 -55.40
C ALA A 2 1.09 -20.47 -54.84
N THR A 3 -0.06 -20.19 -54.23
CA THR A 3 -0.45 -19.16 -53.26
C THR A 3 0.66 -18.53 -52.41
N THR A 4 0.78 -17.21 -52.46
CA THR A 4 1.42 -16.37 -51.43
C THR A 4 0.49 -16.22 -50.22
N ALA A 5 0.88 -16.78 -49.08
CA ALA A 5 0.18 -16.62 -47.81
C ALA A 5 0.59 -15.29 -47.11
N PRO A 6 -0.35 -14.45 -46.66
CA PRO A 6 -0.06 -13.31 -45.81
C PRO A 6 -0.32 -13.70 -44.35
N ALA A 7 0.71 -13.98 -43.56
CA ALA A 7 0.55 -14.13 -42.11
C ALA A 7 1.90 -13.94 -41.41
N LEU A 8 1.86 -13.41 -40.18
CA LEU A 8 2.95 -13.28 -39.18
C LEU A 8 3.49 -11.86 -38.88
N ALA A 9 2.74 -10.79 -39.12
CA ALA A 9 3.05 -9.45 -38.58
C ALA A 9 2.32 -9.11 -37.25
N GLY A 10 1.38 -9.95 -36.78
CA GLY A 10 0.48 -9.62 -35.67
C GLY A 10 0.93 -10.04 -34.25
N VAL A 11 1.99 -10.85 -34.10
CA VAL A 11 2.36 -11.46 -32.80
C VAL A 11 3.50 -10.72 -32.08
N GLN A 12 4.35 -9.98 -32.81
CA GLN A 12 5.50 -9.29 -32.21
C GLN A 12 5.14 -7.95 -31.53
N THR A 13 4.04 -7.32 -31.92
CA THR A 13 3.60 -6.02 -31.36
C THR A 13 3.05 -6.17 -29.94
N GLY A 14 2.24 -7.20 -29.69
CA GLY A 14 1.62 -7.45 -28.38
C GLY A 14 2.63 -7.80 -27.27
N THR A 15 3.67 -8.58 -27.58
CA THR A 15 4.69 -8.99 -26.59
C THR A 15 5.60 -7.83 -26.18
N THR A 16 5.90 -6.92 -27.12
CA THR A 16 6.70 -5.72 -26.85
C THR A 16 5.92 -4.71 -26.00
N GLU A 17 4.61 -4.56 -26.26
CA GLU A 17 3.73 -3.71 -25.45
C GLU A 17 3.56 -4.27 -24.03
N LEU A 18 3.31 -5.58 -23.88
CA LEU A 18 3.22 -6.23 -22.58
C LEU A 18 4.52 -6.08 -21.77
N ARG A 19 5.68 -6.28 -22.41
CA ARG A 19 6.99 -6.08 -21.76
C ARG A 19 7.17 -4.65 -21.26
N LYS A 20 6.76 -3.64 -22.02
CA LYS A 20 6.82 -2.22 -21.58
C LYS A 20 5.91 -1.96 -20.39
N ARG A 21 4.68 -2.48 -20.40
CA ARG A 21 3.73 -2.38 -19.29
C ARG A 21 4.26 -3.09 -18.03
N LEU A 22 4.87 -4.26 -18.19
CA LEU A 22 5.49 -5.02 -17.10
C LEU A 22 6.71 -4.30 -16.50
N LEU A 23 7.58 -3.74 -17.36
CA LEU A 23 8.70 -2.89 -16.95
C LEU A 23 8.24 -1.65 -16.19
N PHE A 24 7.13 -1.04 -16.60
CA PHE A 24 6.53 0.08 -15.88
C PHE A 24 6.06 -0.34 -14.48
N VAL A 25 5.41 -1.50 -14.36
CA VAL A 25 5.01 -2.05 -13.04
C VAL A 25 6.25 -2.29 -12.18
N LEU A 26 7.29 -2.93 -12.72
CA LEU A 26 8.55 -3.18 -12.01
C LEU A 26 9.22 -1.89 -11.52
N PHE A 27 9.26 -0.86 -12.37
CA PHE A 27 9.77 0.46 -11.99
C PHE A 27 8.93 1.10 -10.88
N ALA A 28 7.60 1.03 -10.98
CA ALA A 28 6.70 1.52 -9.95
C ALA A 28 6.88 0.78 -8.60
N LEU A 29 7.10 -0.53 -8.64
CA LEU A 29 7.41 -1.32 -7.45
C LEU A 29 8.75 -0.94 -6.82
N LEU A 30 9.76 -0.62 -7.64
CA LEU A 30 11.05 -0.11 -7.16
C LEU A 30 10.89 1.24 -6.47
N VAL A 31 10.09 2.16 -7.05
CA VAL A 31 9.76 3.44 -6.42
C VAL A 31 9.00 3.26 -5.10
N TYR A 32 8.02 2.36 -5.06
CA TYR A 32 7.33 1.96 -3.83
C TYR A 32 8.33 1.47 -2.77
N ARG A 33 9.26 0.59 -3.15
CA ARG A 33 10.25 0.04 -2.22
C ARG A 33 11.16 1.13 -1.65
N ILE A 34 11.66 2.04 -2.48
CA ILE A 34 12.46 3.18 -2.02
C ILE A 34 11.65 4.02 -1.04
N GLY A 35 10.37 4.30 -1.35
CA GLY A 35 9.48 5.03 -0.46
C GLY A 35 9.31 4.36 0.91
N THR A 36 9.19 3.02 0.97
CA THR A 36 9.08 2.27 2.25
C THR A 36 10.35 2.34 3.12
N HIS A 37 11.48 2.74 2.56
CA HIS A 37 12.73 2.92 3.29
C HIS A 37 12.96 4.35 3.78
N ILE A 38 12.13 5.32 3.37
CA ILE A 38 12.24 6.70 3.84
C ILE A 38 11.42 6.83 5.15
N PRO A 39 12.06 7.03 6.32
CA PRO A 39 11.35 7.20 7.59
C PRO A 39 10.66 8.57 7.65
N VAL A 40 9.56 8.65 8.39
CA VAL A 40 8.91 9.93 8.69
C VAL A 40 9.84 10.76 9.59
N PRO A 41 10.09 12.04 9.25
CA PRO A 41 10.94 12.89 10.06
C PRO A 41 10.35 13.10 11.47
N GLY A 42 11.19 12.90 12.49
CA GLY A 42 10.85 13.16 13.90
C GLY A 42 10.57 11.93 14.77
N ILE A 43 10.71 10.71 14.24
CA ILE A 43 10.52 9.46 14.99
C ILE A 43 11.88 8.91 15.44
N ASP A 44 11.99 8.52 16.72
CA ASP A 44 13.15 7.79 17.21
C ASP A 44 13.05 6.30 16.81
N PRO A 45 13.94 5.80 15.93
CA PRO A 45 13.93 4.40 15.51
C PRO A 45 14.21 3.43 16.66
N ILE A 46 14.91 3.87 17.72
CA ILE A 46 15.24 3.03 18.89
C ILE A 46 13.99 2.82 19.74
N ALA A 47 13.21 3.88 19.99
CA ALA A 47 11.93 3.78 20.69
C ALA A 47 10.92 2.93 19.89
N LEU A 48 10.94 3.03 18.56
CA LEU A 48 10.07 2.25 17.68
C LEU A 48 10.39 0.75 17.74
N GLN A 49 11.67 0.36 17.69
CA GLN A 49 12.09 -1.03 17.83
C GLN A 49 11.61 -1.65 19.15
N ARG A 50 11.75 -0.92 20.27
CA ARG A 50 11.29 -1.39 21.59
C ARG A 50 9.78 -1.65 21.64
N LEU A 51 8.96 -0.82 20.97
CA LEU A 51 7.52 -1.02 20.91
C LEU A 51 7.12 -2.23 20.06
N PHE A 52 7.83 -2.45 18.95
CA PHE A 52 7.63 -3.64 18.12
C PHE A 52 8.06 -4.91 18.86
N ASP A 53 9.17 -4.87 19.59
CA ASP A 53 9.65 -5.98 20.43
C ASP A 53 8.68 -6.30 21.57
N THR A 54 8.01 -5.29 22.12
CA THR A 54 7.03 -5.48 23.20
C THR A 54 5.68 -6.02 22.69
N GLN A 55 5.36 -5.85 21.40
CA GLN A 55 4.07 -6.24 20.80
C GLN A 55 4.20 -7.30 19.69
N GLN A 56 5.27 -8.10 19.71
CA GLN A 56 5.47 -9.21 18.76
C GLN A 56 4.27 -10.19 18.82
N GLY A 57 3.68 -10.50 17.66
CA GLY A 57 2.58 -11.47 17.52
C GLY A 57 1.15 -10.90 17.55
N GLY A 58 0.98 -9.57 17.63
CA GLY A 58 -0.34 -8.91 17.61
C GLY A 58 -0.88 -8.57 16.22
N ILE A 59 -2.04 -7.91 16.18
CA ILE A 59 -2.63 -7.40 14.94
C ILE A 59 -1.70 -6.44 14.19
N LEU A 60 -0.78 -5.78 14.90
CA LEU A 60 0.25 -4.91 14.34
C LEU A 60 1.20 -5.64 13.38
N ASP A 61 1.48 -6.91 13.64
CA ASP A 61 2.38 -7.70 12.78
C ASP A 61 1.70 -8.09 11.46
N LEU A 62 0.40 -8.41 11.52
CA LEU A 62 -0.42 -8.56 10.31
C LEU A 62 -0.41 -7.26 9.50
N PHE A 63 -0.61 -6.10 10.14
CA PHE A 63 -0.52 -4.81 9.49
C PHE A 63 0.86 -4.55 8.86
N ASN A 64 1.95 -4.93 9.54
CA ASN A 64 3.30 -4.80 9.03
C ASN A 64 3.55 -5.66 7.78
N MET A 65 3.05 -6.90 7.77
CA MET A 65 3.12 -7.80 6.63
C MET A 65 2.35 -7.24 5.41
N PHE A 66 1.16 -6.68 5.62
CA PHE A 66 0.39 -6.04 4.54
C PHE A 66 1.01 -4.71 4.06
N SER A 67 1.76 -4.02 4.92
CA SER A 67 2.46 -2.77 4.60
C SER A 67 3.88 -3.00 4.04
N GLY A 68 4.34 -4.25 3.98
CA GLY A 68 5.66 -4.62 3.47
C GLY A 68 6.83 -4.16 4.34
N GLY A 69 6.63 -4.06 5.66
CA GLY A 69 7.64 -3.56 6.61
C GLY A 69 7.63 -2.04 6.80
N ALA A 70 6.73 -1.31 6.14
CA ALA A 70 6.70 0.15 6.19
C ALA A 70 6.19 0.69 7.54
N LEU A 71 5.42 -0.10 8.29
CA LEU A 71 4.94 0.27 9.62
C LEU A 71 6.04 0.11 10.68
N GLU A 72 6.77 -1.01 10.65
CA GLU A 72 7.94 -1.28 11.52
C GLU A 72 9.04 -0.23 11.39
N ARG A 73 9.17 0.37 10.21
CA ARG A 73 10.14 1.43 9.94
C ARG A 73 9.56 2.84 10.07
N MET A 74 8.27 2.95 10.40
CA MET A 74 7.50 4.20 10.37
C MET A 74 7.84 5.07 9.16
N SER A 75 7.67 4.47 7.98
CA SER A 75 7.94 5.11 6.72
C SER A 75 6.87 6.14 6.37
N ILE A 76 7.18 7.06 5.45
CA ILE A 76 6.21 7.92 4.75
C ILE A 76 5.02 7.11 4.22
N LEU A 77 5.28 5.83 3.92
CA LEU A 77 4.32 4.87 3.37
C LEU A 77 3.67 3.97 4.44
N ALA A 78 3.76 4.29 5.73
CA ALA A 78 3.27 3.45 6.83
C ALA A 78 1.77 3.13 6.74
N LEU A 79 0.93 4.08 6.31
CA LEU A 79 -0.50 3.87 6.04
C LEU A 79 -0.77 2.93 4.85
N GLY A 80 0.22 2.77 3.97
CA GLY A 80 0.13 1.89 2.82
C GLY A 80 -0.97 2.29 1.83
N VAL A 81 -1.55 1.26 1.20
CA VAL A 81 -2.70 1.39 0.30
C VAL A 81 -4.03 1.24 1.06
N MET A 82 -4.00 1.03 2.38
CA MET A 82 -5.17 0.73 3.23
C MET A 82 -6.28 1.79 3.23
N PRO A 83 -5.99 3.10 3.29
CA PRO A 83 -7.04 4.13 3.22
C PRO A 83 -7.85 4.03 1.92
N TYR A 84 -7.17 3.72 0.82
CA TYR A 84 -7.81 3.56 -0.49
C TYR A 84 -8.62 2.28 -0.59
N ILE A 85 -8.09 1.16 -0.09
CA ILE A 85 -8.80 -0.12 -0.04
C ILE A 85 -10.12 0.07 0.71
N THR A 86 -10.06 0.65 1.91
CA THR A 86 -11.22 0.94 2.74
C THR A 86 -12.23 1.82 1.99
N SER A 87 -11.77 2.91 1.35
CA SER A 87 -12.66 3.79 0.58
C SER A 87 -13.32 3.07 -0.60
N SER A 88 -12.58 2.22 -1.32
CA SER A 88 -13.10 1.47 -2.47
C SER A 88 -14.15 0.45 -2.05
N ILE A 89 -13.98 -0.20 -0.90
CA ILE A 89 -14.96 -1.13 -0.32
C ILE A 89 -16.22 -0.37 0.09
N ILE A 90 -16.07 0.75 0.79
CA ILE A 90 -17.20 1.62 1.17
C ILE A 90 -17.96 2.05 -0.08
N MET A 91 -17.26 2.48 -1.13
CA MET A 91 -17.89 2.91 -2.37
C MET A 91 -18.61 1.77 -3.10
N ASN A 92 -18.01 0.57 -3.10
CA ASN A 92 -18.64 -0.63 -3.65
C ASN A 92 -19.93 -0.97 -2.89
N LEU A 93 -19.90 -0.94 -1.56
CA LEU A 93 -21.08 -1.17 -0.72
C LEU A 93 -22.17 -0.11 -0.91
N LEU A 94 -21.79 1.18 -0.95
CA LEU A 94 -22.71 2.28 -1.23
C LEU A 94 -23.37 2.15 -2.59
N THR A 95 -22.64 1.65 -3.59
CA THR A 95 -23.17 1.40 -4.93
C THR A 95 -24.22 0.29 -4.95
N MET A 96 -24.09 -0.70 -4.06
CA MET A 96 -25.08 -1.78 -3.91
C MET A 96 -26.32 -1.31 -3.14
N MET A 97 -26.13 -0.42 -2.16
CA MET A 97 -27.19 0.08 -1.29
C MET A 97 -28.00 1.23 -1.90
N TYR A 98 -27.37 2.14 -2.66
CA TYR A 98 -28.04 3.29 -3.28
C TYR A 98 -28.29 3.07 -4.78
N PRO A 99 -29.57 3.05 -5.23
CA PRO A 99 -29.92 2.76 -6.62
C PRO A 99 -29.40 3.81 -7.61
N ARG A 100 -29.24 5.08 -7.20
CA ARG A 100 -28.65 6.14 -8.04
C ARG A 100 -27.18 5.85 -8.37
N LEU A 101 -26.40 5.35 -7.41
CA LEU A 101 -25.01 4.97 -7.64
C LEU A 101 -24.91 3.72 -8.50
N ASN A 102 -25.85 2.78 -8.35
CA ASN A 102 -25.95 1.61 -9.22
C ASN A 102 -26.29 1.99 -10.67
N GLN A 103 -27.16 2.98 -10.88
CA GLN A 103 -27.45 3.55 -12.21
C GLN A 103 -26.20 4.20 -12.81
N LEU A 104 -25.47 5.01 -12.02
CA LEU A 104 -24.18 5.55 -12.42
C LEU A 104 -23.20 4.44 -12.83
N ARG A 105 -23.14 3.31 -12.11
CA ARG A 105 -22.30 2.17 -12.51
C ARG A 105 -22.74 1.56 -13.86
N LYS A 106 -24.03 1.63 -14.20
CA LYS A 106 -24.61 1.14 -15.46
C LYS A 106 -24.41 2.13 -16.63
N GLU A 107 -24.06 3.39 -16.39
CA GLU A 107 -23.72 4.40 -17.42
C GLU A 107 -22.38 4.13 -18.14
N GLY A 108 -21.67 3.03 -17.81
CA GLY A 108 -20.43 2.62 -18.49
C GLY A 108 -19.19 3.37 -17.99
N GLU A 109 -18.31 3.78 -18.91
CA GLU A 109 -17.03 4.42 -18.55
C GLU A 109 -17.18 5.76 -17.82
N SER A 110 -18.16 6.58 -18.24
CA SER A 110 -18.41 7.90 -17.64
C SER A 110 -18.81 7.78 -16.17
N GLY A 111 -19.66 6.79 -15.87
CA GLY A 111 -20.10 6.42 -14.53
C GLY A 111 -18.98 5.87 -13.65
N ARG A 112 -18.16 4.95 -14.19
CA ARG A 112 -16.97 4.44 -13.48
C ARG A 112 -16.02 5.57 -13.08
N ARG A 113 -15.77 6.54 -13.96
CA ARG A 113 -14.92 7.71 -13.65
C ARG A 113 -15.49 8.55 -12.50
N LYS A 114 -16.80 8.75 -12.42
CA LYS A 114 -17.45 9.47 -11.30
C LYS A 114 -17.28 8.71 -9.98
N ILE A 115 -17.46 7.39 -9.98
CA ILE A 115 -17.27 6.52 -8.81
C ILE A 115 -15.81 6.55 -8.33
N THR A 116 -14.85 6.50 -9.25
CA THR A 116 -13.42 6.62 -8.93
C THR A 116 -13.11 7.97 -8.29
N LYS A 117 -13.65 9.09 -8.81
CA LYS A 117 -13.48 10.41 -8.19
C LYS A 117 -14.00 10.43 -6.75
N LEU A 118 -15.18 9.86 -6.50
CA LEU A 118 -15.73 9.80 -5.14
C LEU A 118 -14.87 8.93 -4.21
N THR A 119 -14.33 7.82 -4.73
CA THR A 119 -13.38 6.97 -4.00
C THR A 119 -12.10 7.73 -3.64
N ARG A 120 -11.58 8.57 -4.53
CA ARG A 120 -10.40 9.41 -4.23
C ARG A 120 -10.68 10.39 -3.09
N TYR A 121 -11.84 11.03 -3.10
CA TYR A 121 -12.23 11.93 -2.00
C TYR A 121 -12.43 11.18 -0.68
N GLY A 122 -13.07 10.00 -0.72
CA GLY A 122 -13.21 9.15 0.46
C GLY A 122 -11.86 8.70 1.01
N THR A 123 -10.91 8.35 0.13
CA THR A 123 -9.55 7.96 0.50
C THR A 123 -8.83 9.09 1.24
N LEU A 124 -8.93 10.33 0.74
CA LEU A 124 -8.33 11.49 1.38
C LEU A 124 -8.86 11.70 2.81
N ILE A 125 -10.18 11.62 2.98
CA ILE A 125 -10.82 11.80 4.29
C ILE A 125 -10.37 10.70 5.26
N ILE A 126 -10.40 9.44 4.81
CA ILE A 126 -9.98 8.28 5.62
C ILE A 126 -8.50 8.39 5.98
N ALA A 127 -7.64 8.77 5.03
CA ALA A 127 -6.21 8.94 5.26
C ALA A 127 -5.92 10.03 6.30
N ILE A 128 -6.68 11.13 6.30
CA ILE A 128 -6.56 12.18 7.33
C ILE A 128 -6.96 11.63 8.69
N VAL A 129 -8.11 10.98 8.79
CA VAL A 129 -8.61 10.42 10.07
C VAL A 129 -7.64 9.37 10.63
N GLN A 130 -7.17 8.44 9.78
CA GLN A 130 -6.20 7.41 10.17
C GLN A 130 -4.83 8.02 10.49
N GLY A 131 -4.38 9.01 9.71
CA GLY A 131 -3.13 9.73 9.97
C GLY A 131 -3.15 10.46 11.31
N VAL A 132 -4.26 11.08 11.68
CA VAL A 132 -4.43 11.71 13.00
C VAL A 132 -4.38 10.66 14.10
N ALA A 133 -5.14 9.57 13.96
CA ALA A 133 -5.18 8.49 14.96
C ALA A 133 -3.81 7.82 15.17
N LEU A 134 -3.07 7.55 14.09
CA LEU A 134 -1.71 7.03 14.18
C LEU A 134 -0.79 8.05 14.85
N THR A 135 -0.77 9.29 14.39
CA THR A 135 0.12 10.32 14.92
C THR A 135 -0.13 10.59 16.41
N SER A 136 -1.40 10.61 16.86
CA SER A 136 -1.73 10.74 18.28
C SER A 136 -1.27 9.54 19.09
N THR A 137 -1.37 8.32 18.53
CA THR A 137 -0.88 7.10 19.18
C THR A 137 0.64 7.14 19.33
N LEU A 138 1.35 7.64 18.32
CA LEU A 138 2.82 7.76 18.40
C LEU A 138 3.27 8.73 19.49
N ILE A 139 2.58 9.87 19.61
CA ILE A 139 2.85 10.87 20.65
C ILE A 139 2.56 10.27 22.04
N ALA A 140 1.46 9.53 22.19
CA ALA A 140 1.11 8.87 23.44
C ALA A 140 2.13 7.81 23.87
N GLN A 141 2.83 7.20 22.92
CA GLN A 141 3.89 6.21 23.15
C GLN A 141 5.30 6.84 23.31
N GLN A 142 5.40 8.17 23.43
CA GLN A 142 6.67 8.91 23.54
C GLN A 142 7.70 8.59 22.44
N LEU A 143 7.23 8.24 21.23
CA LEU A 143 8.10 8.01 20.06
C LEU A 143 8.78 9.24 19.45
N PRO A 144 8.26 10.48 19.58
CA PRO A 144 8.96 11.65 19.08
C PRO A 144 10.28 11.87 19.83
N PHE A 145 11.30 12.38 19.14
CA PHE A 145 12.57 12.78 19.78
C PHE A 145 12.33 13.72 20.98
N GLU A 146 13.01 13.43 22.09
CA GLU A 146 13.03 14.29 23.28
C GLU A 146 13.45 15.72 22.88
N GLY A 147 12.56 16.70 23.07
CA GLY A 147 12.80 18.11 22.73
C GLY A 147 12.13 18.60 21.44
N SER A 148 11.45 17.74 20.68
CA SER A 148 10.61 18.17 19.56
C SER A 148 9.30 18.79 20.04
N SER A 149 8.86 19.89 19.41
CA SER A 149 7.53 20.46 19.68
C SER A 149 6.46 19.45 19.26
N THR A 150 5.67 18.96 20.22
CA THR A 150 4.60 17.98 19.98
C THR A 150 3.67 18.41 18.85
N MET A 151 3.37 19.71 18.75
CA MET A 151 2.52 20.28 17.70
C MET A 151 3.22 20.29 16.33
N GLY A 152 4.52 20.56 16.29
CA GLY A 152 5.34 20.56 15.07
C GLY A 152 5.51 19.15 14.51
N PHE A 153 5.81 18.17 15.37
CA PHE A 153 5.84 16.76 14.99
C PHE A 153 4.48 16.30 14.47
N PHE A 154 3.39 16.64 15.18
CA PHE A 154 2.04 16.24 14.77
C PHE A 154 1.71 16.69 13.34
N PHE A 155 1.96 17.96 13.01
CA PHE A 155 1.65 18.50 11.69
C PHE A 155 2.53 17.88 10.60
N ILE A 156 3.83 17.76 10.84
CA ILE A 156 4.78 17.19 9.87
C ILE A 156 4.47 15.71 9.63
N ALA A 157 4.25 14.92 10.69
CA ALA A 157 3.92 13.51 10.59
C ALA A 157 2.59 13.29 9.87
N LEU A 158 1.55 14.05 10.24
CA LEU A 158 0.23 13.96 9.61
C LEU A 158 0.31 14.25 8.11
N VAL A 159 0.94 15.37 7.72
CA VAL A 159 1.08 15.75 6.31
C VAL A 159 1.89 14.69 5.57
N THR A 160 3.00 14.21 6.14
CA THR A 160 3.84 13.18 5.53
C THR A 160 3.08 11.88 5.29
N LEU A 161 2.33 11.41 6.28
CA LEU A 161 1.53 10.18 6.20
C LEU A 161 0.40 10.31 5.17
N VAL A 162 -0.34 11.42 5.19
CA VAL A 162 -1.42 11.68 4.23
C VAL A 162 -0.88 11.80 2.81
N THR A 163 0.22 12.54 2.61
CA THR A 163 0.88 12.66 1.31
C THR A 163 1.39 11.30 0.81
N GLY A 164 1.97 10.48 1.68
CA GLY A 164 2.41 9.12 1.34
C GLY A 164 1.27 8.21 0.90
N ALA A 165 0.14 8.24 1.61
CA ALA A 165 -1.06 7.48 1.25
C ALA A 165 -1.66 7.92 -0.10
N LEU A 166 -1.70 9.23 -0.36
CA LEU A 166 -2.17 9.76 -1.65
C LEU A 166 -1.20 9.41 -2.79
N PHE A 167 0.11 9.45 -2.52
CA PHE A 167 1.12 9.03 -3.47
C PHE A 167 0.98 7.56 -3.84
N MET A 168 0.76 6.68 -2.87
CA MET A 168 0.46 5.26 -3.09
C MET A 168 -0.79 5.05 -3.95
N MET A 169 -1.88 5.74 -3.63
CA MET A 169 -3.10 5.70 -4.44
C MET A 169 -2.81 6.11 -5.88
N TRP A 170 -2.15 7.25 -6.06
CA TRP A 170 -1.79 7.76 -7.38
C TRP A 170 -0.90 6.78 -8.16
N LEU A 171 0.08 6.17 -7.50
CA LEU A 171 0.96 5.17 -8.10
C LEU A 171 0.17 3.94 -8.54
N GLY A 172 -0.75 3.44 -7.70
CA GLY A 172 -1.62 2.31 -8.03
C GLY A 172 -2.54 2.59 -9.21
N GLU A 173 -3.07 3.80 -9.31
CA GLU A 173 -3.87 4.22 -10.46
C GLU A 173 -3.02 4.31 -11.73
N LYS A 174 -1.78 4.83 -11.65
CA LYS A 174 -0.87 4.87 -12.80
C LYS A 174 -0.49 3.48 -13.30
N ILE A 175 -0.26 2.54 -12.38
CA ILE A 175 -0.05 1.12 -12.72
C ILE A 175 -1.31 0.54 -13.39
N THR A 176 -2.51 0.93 -12.95
CA THR A 176 -3.76 0.45 -13.57
C THR A 176 -3.96 1.00 -14.99
N GLU A 177 -3.58 2.26 -15.24
CA GLU A 177 -3.70 2.90 -16.55
C GLU A 177 -2.64 2.42 -17.56
N HIS A 178 -1.38 2.27 -17.12
CA HIS A 178 -0.23 2.02 -18.01
C HIS A 178 0.41 0.64 -17.82
N GLY A 179 -0.01 -0.12 -16.82
CA GLY A 179 0.52 -1.44 -16.50
C GLY A 179 -0.40 -2.57 -16.95
N VAL A 180 -0.31 -3.68 -16.21
CA VAL A 180 -1.08 -4.90 -16.45
C VAL A 180 -1.92 -5.19 -15.21
N GLY A 181 -3.23 -5.36 -15.35
CA GLY A 181 -4.13 -5.70 -14.25
C GLY A 181 -4.53 -4.52 -13.37
N ASN A 182 -4.87 -4.80 -12.10
CA ASN A 182 -5.24 -3.77 -11.11
C ASN A 182 -3.99 -3.36 -10.31
N GLY A 183 -3.57 -2.12 -10.47
CA GLY A 183 -2.36 -1.61 -9.85
C GLY A 183 -2.41 -1.61 -8.33
N ILE A 184 -3.58 -1.41 -7.71
CA ILE A 184 -3.74 -1.50 -6.25
C ILE A 184 -3.50 -2.94 -5.78
N SER A 185 -4.06 -3.94 -6.46
CA SER A 185 -3.85 -5.35 -6.12
C SER A 185 -2.38 -5.76 -6.26
N LEU A 186 -1.70 -5.26 -7.29
CA LEU A 186 -0.26 -5.48 -7.51
C LEU A 186 0.60 -4.84 -6.42
N LEU A 187 0.25 -3.63 -5.96
CA LEU A 187 0.96 -2.97 -4.85
C LEU A 187 0.82 -3.78 -3.54
N ILE A 188 -0.38 -4.28 -3.23
CA ILE A 188 -0.61 -5.14 -2.05
C ILE A 188 0.22 -6.43 -2.17
N PHE A 189 0.15 -7.09 -3.32
CA PHE A 189 0.89 -8.31 -3.58
C PHE A 189 2.40 -8.08 -3.41
N ALA A 190 2.94 -7.00 -3.97
CA ALA A 190 4.34 -6.64 -3.83
C ALA A 190 4.72 -6.33 -2.37
N GLY A 191 3.84 -5.68 -1.62
CA GLY A 191 4.02 -5.44 -0.18
C GLY A 191 4.18 -6.74 0.60
N ILE A 192 3.22 -7.67 0.46
CA ILE A 192 3.24 -8.97 1.15
C ILE A 192 4.46 -9.81 0.74
N VAL A 193 4.72 -9.92 -0.57
CA VAL A 193 5.86 -10.68 -1.10
C VAL A 193 7.19 -10.10 -0.63
N SER A 194 7.27 -8.80 -0.32
CA SER A 194 8.49 -8.19 0.20
C SER A 194 8.79 -8.52 1.67
N GLY A 195 7.76 -8.88 2.46
CA GLY A 195 7.92 -9.35 3.84
C GLY A 195 8.10 -10.88 3.97
N PHE A 196 7.66 -11.61 2.96
CA PHE A 196 7.71 -13.08 2.93
C PHE A 196 9.12 -13.68 3.11
N PRO A 197 10.21 -13.14 2.53
CA PRO A 197 11.57 -13.67 2.73
C PRO A 197 12.05 -13.55 4.17
N ALA A 198 11.73 -12.46 4.86
CA ALA A 198 12.11 -12.25 6.25
C ALA A 198 11.34 -13.19 7.19
N ALA A 199 10.04 -13.40 6.93
CA ALA A 199 9.23 -14.35 7.68
C ALA A 199 9.73 -15.79 7.54
N ILE A 200 10.15 -16.21 6.34
CA ILE A 200 10.76 -17.52 6.11
C ILE A 200 12.11 -17.63 6.83
N ALA A 201 12.97 -16.61 6.74
CA ALA A 201 14.26 -16.62 7.43
C ALA A 201 14.09 -16.75 8.95
N GLY A 202 13.18 -15.98 9.55
CA GLY A 202 12.85 -16.09 10.97
C GLY A 202 12.26 -17.45 11.35
N ALA A 203 11.38 -18.02 10.51
CA ALA A 203 10.85 -19.37 10.74
C ALA A 203 11.95 -20.46 10.67
N PHE A 204 12.94 -20.30 9.79
CA PHE A 204 14.09 -21.20 9.70
C PHE A 204 15.06 -21.03 10.88
N GLU A 205 15.26 -19.81 11.38
CA GLU A 205 16.03 -19.57 12.59
C GLU A 205 15.35 -20.17 13.83
N LEU A 206 14.04 -19.97 14.02
CA LEU A 206 13.28 -20.64 15.09
C LEU A 206 13.32 -22.17 14.98
N ALA A 207 13.23 -22.71 13.75
CA ALA A 207 13.33 -24.15 13.52
C ALA A 207 14.76 -24.69 13.76
N ARG A 208 15.79 -23.85 13.56
CA ARG A 208 17.20 -24.20 13.77
C ARG A 208 17.60 -24.09 15.25
N ASP A 209 17.06 -23.11 15.97
CA ASP A 209 17.30 -22.89 17.40
C ASP A 209 16.53 -23.88 18.29
N GLY A 210 15.64 -24.68 17.70
CA GLY A 210 15.02 -25.84 18.36
C GLY A 210 13.93 -25.48 19.37
N ASP A 211 13.49 -24.23 19.43
CA ASP A 211 12.52 -23.73 20.41
C ASP A 211 11.06 -23.92 19.99
N LEU A 212 10.75 -25.04 19.32
CA LEU A 212 9.38 -25.51 19.14
C LEU A 212 8.86 -26.12 20.45
N HIS A 213 8.81 -25.32 21.51
CA HIS A 213 7.87 -25.56 22.59
C HIS A 213 6.47 -25.20 22.08
N LEU A 214 5.84 -26.17 21.41
CA LEU A 214 4.39 -26.23 21.24
C LEU A 214 3.78 -26.37 22.65
N SER A 215 3.62 -25.25 23.36
CA SER A 215 2.67 -25.17 24.47
C SER A 215 1.28 -25.14 23.87
N VAL A 216 0.73 -26.33 23.66
CA VAL A 216 -0.72 -26.60 23.51
C VAL A 216 -1.44 -26.14 24.78
#